data_AF-A0A143ZUW3-F1
#
_entry.id   AF-A0A143ZUW3-F1
#
_cell.length_a   1.000
_cell.length_b   1.000
_cell.length_c   1.000
_cell.angle_alpha   90.00
_cell.angle_beta   90.00
_cell.angle_gamma   90.00
#
_symmetry.space_group_name_H-M   'P 1'
#
loop_
_entity.id
_entity.type
_entity.pdbx_description
1 polymer ?
#
loop_
_entity_poly.entity_id
_entity_poly.type
_entity_poly.pdbx_seq_one_letter_code
_entity_poly.pdbx_strand_id
1 'polypeptide(L)'
;MAGIRQRYRVANYLNVAATGEETAEYALMGAGFTELEENPTAQTSSKRYVNDKSATKSITGYDWSTPFNTDQIREEKAVDYICAIGENQKTGADAETDYVVVDLDGTPSSGTKYPARHFRVAIEVSSFTNTDGEMGASGNLLGIGDVEIGTFDTSTKTFTAGGADAASLNLAKSKSSN
;
A
#
# COMPACT_ATOMS: atom_id res chain seq x y z
N MET A 1 -14.51 22.79 -10.51
CA MET A 1 -15.05 21.75 -9.60
C MET A 1 -14.13 20.54 -9.71
N ALA A 2 -13.28 20.28 -8.72
CA ALA A 2 -12.50 19.05 -8.72
C ALA A 2 -13.48 17.88 -8.52
N GLY A 3 -13.56 16.98 -9.51
CA GLY A 3 -14.43 15.80 -9.43
C GLY A 3 -13.96 14.83 -8.35
N ILE A 4 -14.83 13.90 -7.97
CA ILE A 4 -14.47 12.80 -7.06
C ILE A 4 -13.33 12.01 -7.70
N ARG A 5 -12.24 11.81 -6.95
CA ARG A 5 -11.09 11.04 -7.39
C ARG A 5 -11.51 9.59 -7.68
N GLN A 6 -11.05 9.04 -8.80
CA GLN A 6 -11.44 7.71 -9.26
C GLN A 6 -10.37 6.68 -8.94
N ARG A 7 -10.76 5.45 -8.57
CA ARG A 7 -9.85 4.39 -8.09
C ARG A 7 -8.73 4.03 -9.07
N TYR A 8 -8.99 4.09 -10.37
CA TYR A 8 -8.00 3.78 -11.41
C TYR A 8 -6.86 4.80 -11.50
N ARG A 9 -6.95 5.94 -10.83
CA ARG A 9 -5.86 6.93 -10.72
C ARG A 9 -4.84 6.58 -9.64
N VAL A 10 -5.04 5.48 -8.93
CA VAL A 10 -4.10 4.94 -7.94
C VAL A 10 -3.64 3.57 -8.41
N ALA A 11 -2.39 3.47 -8.86
CA ALA A 11 -1.79 2.21 -9.26
C ALA A 11 -1.09 1.56 -8.07
N ASN A 12 -1.35 0.27 -7.84
CA ASN A 12 -0.79 -0.47 -6.72
C ASN A 12 0.11 -1.56 -7.27
N TYR A 13 1.33 -1.63 -6.77
CA TYR A 13 2.33 -2.58 -7.21
C TYR A 13 2.79 -3.43 -6.03
N LEU A 14 2.93 -4.73 -6.25
CA LEU A 14 3.45 -5.69 -5.29
C LEU A 14 4.76 -6.26 -5.79
N ASN A 15 5.78 -6.30 -4.95
CA ASN A 15 7.01 -7.01 -5.27
C ASN A 15 6.75 -8.53 -5.20
N VAL A 16 6.97 -9.22 -6.32
CA VAL A 16 6.77 -10.67 -6.47
C VAL A 16 8.09 -11.41 -6.69
N ALA A 17 9.23 -10.72 -6.53
CA ALA A 17 10.53 -11.37 -6.54
C ALA A 17 10.62 -12.42 -5.43
N ALA A 18 11.42 -13.46 -5.65
CA ALA A 18 11.65 -14.47 -4.63
C ALA A 18 12.33 -13.86 -3.40
N THR A 19 12.02 -14.39 -2.22
CA THR A 19 12.60 -13.94 -0.95
C THR A 19 14.14 -13.97 -1.05
N GLY A 20 14.78 -12.83 -0.83
CA GLY A 20 16.25 -12.71 -0.85
C GLY A 20 16.86 -12.29 -2.18
N GLU A 21 16.07 -12.09 -3.24
CA GLU A 21 16.54 -11.48 -4.48
C GLU A 21 16.79 -9.97 -4.29
N GLU A 22 17.94 -9.49 -4.77
CA GLU A 22 18.27 -8.06 -4.72
C GLU A 22 17.50 -7.23 -5.76
N THR A 23 17.03 -7.89 -6.83
CA THR A 23 16.27 -7.22 -7.88
C THR A 23 14.78 -7.37 -7.61
N ALA A 24 14.13 -6.27 -7.20
CA ALA A 24 12.68 -6.24 -7.02
C ALA A 24 11.95 -6.43 -8.37
N GLU A 25 10.89 -7.23 -8.36
CA GLU A 25 10.01 -7.44 -9.51
C GLU A 25 8.61 -6.96 -9.14
N TYR A 26 8.23 -5.75 -9.56
CA TYR A 26 6.92 -5.20 -9.24
C TYR A 26 5.83 -5.64 -10.25
N ALA A 27 4.83 -6.36 -9.75
CA ALA A 27 3.61 -6.72 -10.48
C ALA A 27 2.47 -5.74 -10.15
N LEU A 28 1.67 -5.36 -11.15
CA LEU A 28 0.52 -4.46 -10.96
C LEU A 28 -0.64 -5.25 -10.35
N MET A 29 -1.22 -4.75 -9.26
CA MET A 29 -2.45 -5.28 -8.67
C MET A 29 -3.66 -4.63 -9.35
N GLY A 30 -3.88 -5.04 -10.60
CA GLY A 30 -4.92 -4.50 -11.48
C GLY A 30 -5.96 -5.55 -11.81
N ALA A 31 -5.76 -6.25 -12.92
CA ALA A 31 -6.67 -7.31 -13.35
C ALA A 31 -6.80 -8.40 -12.26
N GLY A 32 -8.03 -8.88 -12.04
CA GLY A 32 -8.37 -9.83 -10.98
C GLY A 32 -8.68 -9.19 -9.63
N PHE A 33 -8.20 -7.99 -9.30
CA PHE A 33 -8.53 -7.32 -8.04
C PHE A 33 -9.84 -6.56 -8.15
N THR A 34 -10.81 -6.94 -7.33
CA THR A 34 -12.13 -6.30 -7.26
C THR A 34 -12.20 -5.26 -6.14
N GLU A 35 -11.45 -5.48 -5.06
CA GLU A 35 -11.39 -4.58 -3.90
C GLU A 35 -9.94 -4.42 -3.44
N LEU A 36 -9.56 -3.16 -3.16
CA LEU A 36 -8.28 -2.75 -2.58
C LEU A 36 -8.51 -1.42 -1.87
N GLU A 37 -8.86 -1.49 -0.59
CA GLU A 37 -9.18 -0.32 0.26
C GLU A 37 -8.03 -0.01 1.19
N GLU A 38 -7.63 1.26 1.31
CA GLU A 38 -6.52 1.63 2.19
C GLU A 38 -7.04 2.12 3.55
N ASN A 39 -6.61 1.48 4.63
CA ASN A 39 -7.02 1.76 6.01
C ASN A 39 -5.82 2.19 6.88
N PRO A 40 -5.52 3.51 6.99
CA PRO A 40 -4.39 3.98 7.81
C PRO A 40 -4.55 3.80 9.32
N THR A 41 -5.78 3.68 9.84
CA THR A 41 -6.11 3.43 11.27
C THR A 41 -5.24 4.17 12.30
N ALA A 42 -5.48 5.47 12.48
CA ALA A 42 -4.70 6.31 13.41
C ALA A 42 -4.87 5.91 14.88
N GLN A 43 -3.75 5.77 15.59
CA GLN A 43 -3.69 5.53 17.03
C GLN A 43 -3.56 6.86 17.78
N THR A 44 -4.35 7.06 18.85
CA THR A 44 -4.36 8.31 19.60
C THR A 44 -4.04 8.12 21.08
N SER A 45 -3.30 9.06 21.64
CA SER A 45 -3.09 9.20 23.08
C SER A 45 -3.73 10.48 23.59
N SER A 46 -4.20 10.46 24.83
CA SER A 46 -4.89 11.58 25.47
C SER A 46 -4.34 11.78 26.87
N LYS A 47 -3.87 13.00 27.17
CA LYS A 47 -3.36 13.38 28.49
C LYS A 47 -4.04 14.64 28.97
N ARG A 48 -4.44 14.65 30.24
CA ARG A 48 -5.00 15.81 30.93
C ARG A 48 -4.26 16.01 32.24
N TYR A 49 -3.63 17.16 32.44
CA TYR A 49 -3.01 17.49 33.72
C TYR A 49 -4.05 18.05 34.70
N VAL A 50 -3.75 18.00 36.01
CA VAL A 50 -4.69 18.36 37.09
C VAL A 50 -5.25 19.78 36.93
N ASN A 51 -4.44 20.70 36.39
CA ASN A 51 -4.83 22.09 36.18
C ASN A 51 -5.40 22.37 34.77
N ASP A 52 -5.52 21.33 33.92
CA ASP A 52 -6.10 21.48 32.59
C ASP A 52 -7.62 21.32 32.63
N LYS A 53 -8.31 22.27 32.02
CA LYS A 53 -9.76 22.21 31.82
C LYS A 53 -10.15 21.17 30.75
N SER A 54 -9.25 20.84 29.82
CA SER A 54 -9.49 19.93 28.70
C SER A 54 -8.29 19.00 28.47
N ALA A 55 -8.53 17.82 27.89
CA ALA A 55 -7.47 16.87 27.56
C ALA A 55 -6.75 17.26 26.25
N THR A 56 -5.43 17.14 26.23
CA THR A 56 -4.63 17.23 25.00
C THR A 56 -4.60 15.86 24.32
N LYS A 57 -4.91 15.81 23.03
CA LYS A 57 -4.87 14.59 22.21
C LYS A 57 -3.71 14.68 21.21
N SER A 58 -3.01 13.57 20.99
CA SER A 58 -1.95 13.44 19.99
C SER A 58 -2.08 12.12 19.24
N ILE A 59 -1.77 12.10 17.95
CA ILE A 59 -1.65 10.86 17.16
C ILE A 59 -0.28 10.25 17.48
N THR A 60 -0.26 8.99 17.90
CA THR A 60 0.96 8.28 18.31
C THR A 60 1.51 7.35 17.25
N GLY A 61 0.68 6.97 16.27
CA GLY A 61 1.07 6.07 15.20
C GLY A 61 -0.12 5.76 14.28
N TYR A 62 0.12 4.90 13.30
CA TYR A 62 -0.86 4.41 12.34
C TYR A 62 -0.74 2.88 12.28
N ASP A 63 -1.87 2.19 12.32
CA ASP A 63 -1.97 0.74 12.15
C ASP A 63 -2.51 0.46 10.75
N TRP A 64 -1.61 0.60 9.77
CA TRP A 64 -1.99 0.59 8.37
C TRP A 64 -2.31 -0.82 7.90
N SER A 65 -3.45 -0.99 7.23
CA SER A 65 -3.80 -2.20 6.51
C SER A 65 -4.50 -1.90 5.20
N THR A 66 -4.46 -2.85 4.26
CA THR A 66 -5.26 -2.80 3.04
C THR A 66 -5.94 -4.15 2.80
N PRO A 67 -7.23 -4.30 3.10
CA PRO A 67 -8.00 -5.47 2.68
C PRO A 67 -8.04 -5.56 1.15
N PHE A 68 -7.99 -6.79 0.65
CA PHE A 68 -8.09 -7.08 -0.77
C PHE A 68 -9.06 -8.24 -1.05
N ASN A 69 -9.67 -8.17 -2.22
CA ASN A 69 -10.41 -9.29 -2.82
C ASN A 69 -9.94 -9.46 -4.27
N THR A 70 -9.62 -10.68 -4.65
CA THR A 70 -9.13 -11.00 -5.99
C THR A 70 -9.70 -12.29 -6.53
N ASP A 71 -9.95 -12.33 -7.83
CA ASP A 71 -10.23 -13.56 -8.56
C ASP A 71 -8.91 -14.30 -8.81
N GLN A 72 -8.94 -15.63 -8.76
CA GLN A 72 -7.74 -16.47 -8.85
C GLN A 72 -7.26 -16.64 -10.30
N ILE A 73 -6.79 -15.55 -10.89
CA ILE A 73 -6.21 -15.50 -12.24
C ILE A 73 -4.70 -15.78 -12.17
N ARG A 74 -4.30 -17.03 -12.41
CA ARG A 74 -2.89 -17.49 -12.30
C ARG A 74 -1.93 -16.85 -13.31
N GLU A 75 -2.45 -16.29 -14.39
CA GLU A 75 -1.65 -15.55 -15.37
C GLU A 75 -1.18 -14.18 -14.82
N GLU A 76 -1.88 -13.64 -13.82
CA GLU A 76 -1.52 -12.40 -13.15
C GLU A 76 -0.54 -12.68 -12.01
N LYS A 77 0.71 -12.23 -12.18
CA LYS A 77 1.81 -12.53 -11.24
C LYS A 77 1.53 -12.12 -9.79
N ALA A 78 0.86 -10.98 -9.58
CA ALA A 78 0.51 -10.52 -8.24
C ALA A 78 -0.51 -11.45 -7.55
N VAL A 79 -1.50 -11.91 -8.31
CA VAL A 79 -2.54 -12.83 -7.81
C VAL A 79 -1.93 -14.19 -7.50
N ASP A 80 -1.13 -14.73 -8.42
CA ASP A 80 -0.48 -16.03 -8.22
C ASP A 80 0.46 -16.01 -7.00
N TYR A 81 1.22 -14.92 -6.82
CA TYR A 81 2.08 -14.74 -5.65
C TYR A 81 1.30 -14.76 -4.32
N ILE A 82 0.21 -14.00 -4.23
CA ILE A 82 -0.66 -14.00 -3.05
C ILE A 82 -1.28 -15.38 -2.81
N CYS A 83 -1.80 -16.02 -3.86
CA CYS A 83 -2.39 -17.34 -3.75
C CYS A 83 -1.34 -18.37 -3.29
N ALA A 84 -0.13 -18.32 -3.83
CA ALA A 84 0.96 -19.20 -3.42
C ALA A 84 1.38 -19.01 -1.95
N ILE A 85 1.29 -17.79 -1.40
CA ILE A 85 1.51 -17.56 0.04
C ILE A 85 0.46 -18.30 0.87
N GLY A 86 -0.82 -18.15 0.53
CA GLY A 86 -1.92 -18.80 1.26
C GLY A 86 -1.92 -20.32 1.11
N GLU A 87 -1.76 -20.83 -0.11
CA GLU A 87 -1.78 -22.27 -0.42
C GLU A 87 -0.65 -23.02 0.25
N ASN A 88 0.55 -22.45 0.25
CA ASN A 88 1.72 -23.04 0.89
C ASN A 88 1.87 -22.64 2.36
N GLN A 89 0.94 -21.84 2.90
CA GLN A 89 0.98 -21.31 4.26
C GLN A 89 2.36 -20.74 4.60
N LYS A 90 2.90 -19.90 3.71
CA LYS A 90 4.19 -19.24 3.94
C LYS A 90 4.11 -18.36 5.18
N THR A 91 5.22 -18.21 5.90
CA THR A 91 5.26 -17.46 7.17
C THR A 91 6.54 -16.64 7.29
N GLY A 92 6.52 -15.66 8.20
CA GLY A 92 7.65 -14.77 8.44
C GLY A 92 8.07 -14.04 7.16
N ALA A 93 9.37 -13.95 6.90
CA ALA A 93 9.92 -13.23 5.76
C ALA A 93 9.39 -13.70 4.40
N ASP A 94 8.93 -14.95 4.28
CA ASP A 94 8.36 -15.50 3.04
C ASP A 94 6.91 -15.06 2.76
N ALA A 95 6.25 -14.46 3.76
CA ALA A 95 4.95 -13.83 3.63
C ALA A 95 5.05 -12.29 3.64
N GLU A 96 6.27 -11.75 3.76
CA GLU A 96 6.53 -10.31 3.79
C GLU A 96 7.11 -9.83 2.47
N THR A 97 6.53 -8.76 1.92
CA THR A 97 6.99 -8.18 0.66
C THR A 97 6.84 -6.66 0.65
N ASP A 98 7.29 -6.04 -0.42
CA ASP A 98 7.20 -4.60 -0.64
C ASP A 98 5.97 -4.26 -1.47
N TYR A 99 5.24 -3.25 -1.03
CA TYR A 99 4.03 -2.75 -1.65
C TYR A 99 4.16 -1.26 -1.94
N VAL A 100 3.86 -0.85 -3.17
CA VAL A 100 3.99 0.53 -3.61
C VAL A 100 2.67 1.05 -4.12
N VAL A 101 2.20 2.14 -3.51
CA VAL A 101 1.01 2.88 -3.93
C VAL A 101 1.46 4.11 -4.72
N VAL A 102 1.13 4.16 -6.00
CA VAL A 102 1.54 5.21 -6.94
C VAL A 102 0.35 6.11 -7.26
N ASP A 103 0.56 7.41 -7.09
CA ASP A 103 -0.44 8.44 -7.38
C ASP A 103 -0.27 8.96 -8.82
N LEU A 104 -1.17 8.55 -9.72
CA LEU A 104 -1.16 8.97 -11.12
C LEU A 104 -1.86 10.32 -11.37
N ASP A 105 -2.54 10.89 -10.37
CA ASP A 105 -3.06 12.26 -10.41
C ASP A 105 -1.97 13.28 -10.06
N GLY A 106 -0.92 12.83 -9.37
CA GLY A 106 0.26 13.63 -9.08
C GLY A 106 0.94 14.15 -10.34
N THR A 107 1.52 15.34 -10.26
CA THR A 107 2.38 15.85 -11.33
C THR A 107 3.62 14.96 -11.41
N PRO A 108 3.91 14.33 -12.56
CA PRO A 108 5.08 13.49 -12.67
C PRO A 108 6.35 14.34 -12.61
N SER A 109 7.35 13.90 -11.84
CA SER A 109 8.67 14.55 -11.77
C SER A 109 9.38 14.54 -13.13
N SER A 110 9.19 13.47 -13.89
CA SER A 110 9.60 13.34 -15.29
C SER A 110 8.77 12.25 -15.94
N GLY A 111 7.99 12.56 -16.99
CA GLY A 111 7.30 11.61 -17.87
C GLY A 111 6.55 10.44 -17.18
N THR A 112 7.30 9.42 -16.77
CA THR A 112 6.88 8.14 -16.20
C THR A 112 7.04 8.05 -14.68
N LYS A 113 7.58 9.07 -14.02
CA LYS A 113 7.88 9.08 -12.57
C LYS A 113 6.82 9.83 -11.78
N TYR A 114 6.07 9.11 -10.97
CA TYR A 114 4.95 9.61 -10.18
C TYR A 114 5.26 9.59 -8.69
N PRO A 115 4.66 10.47 -7.88
CA PRO A 115 4.76 10.39 -6.43
C PRO A 115 4.18 9.06 -5.92
N ALA A 116 4.88 8.42 -4.99
CA ALA A 116 4.53 7.10 -4.52
C ALA A 116 4.84 6.94 -3.03
N ARG A 117 4.12 6.01 -2.40
CA ARG A 117 4.35 5.56 -1.02
C ARG A 117 4.73 4.09 -1.05
N HIS A 118 5.82 3.76 -0.39
CA HIS A 118 6.33 2.42 -0.23
C HIS A 118 6.03 1.94 1.19
N PHE A 119 5.51 0.72 1.27
CA PHE A 119 5.16 0.03 2.51
C PHE A 119 5.80 -1.36 2.47
N ARG A 120 6.46 -1.75 3.56
CA ARG A 120 6.72 -3.17 3.81
C ARG A 120 5.43 -3.77 4.34
N VAL A 121 4.97 -4.89 3.78
CA VAL A 121 3.71 -5.52 4.16
C VAL A 121 3.85 -7.02 4.41
N ALA A 122 3.10 -7.55 5.38
CA ALA A 122 2.80 -8.97 5.48
C ALA A 122 1.50 -9.28 4.76
N ILE A 123 1.48 -10.33 3.94
CA ILE A 123 0.29 -10.79 3.24
C ILE A 123 -0.43 -11.81 4.10
N GLU A 124 -1.59 -11.43 4.62
CA GLU A 124 -2.52 -12.32 5.29
C GLU A 124 -3.55 -12.80 4.27
N VAL A 125 -3.51 -14.07 3.88
CA VAL A 125 -4.59 -14.68 3.08
C VAL A 125 -5.61 -15.27 4.04
N SER A 126 -6.79 -14.66 4.13
CA SER A 126 -7.82 -15.06 5.09
C SER A 126 -8.69 -16.21 4.56
N SER A 127 -9.02 -16.22 3.27
CA SER A 127 -9.79 -17.31 2.68
C SER A 127 -9.61 -17.44 1.17
N PHE A 128 -9.81 -18.66 0.66
CA PHE A 128 -10.04 -18.92 -0.77
C PHE A 128 -11.54 -19.03 -0.99
N THR A 129 -12.09 -18.09 -1.74
CA THR A 129 -13.52 -17.96 -1.98
C THR A 129 -13.93 -18.70 -3.24
N ASN A 130 -15.22 -19.00 -3.37
CA ASN A 130 -15.82 -19.46 -4.60
C ASN A 130 -17.14 -18.70 -4.79
N THR A 131 -17.18 -17.84 -5.79
CA THR A 131 -18.38 -17.06 -6.15
C THR A 131 -18.82 -17.52 -7.53
N ASP A 132 -20.00 -18.12 -7.62
CA ASP A 132 -20.59 -18.59 -8.88
C ASP A 132 -19.70 -19.53 -9.73
N GLY A 133 -18.84 -20.32 -9.08
CA GLY A 133 -17.92 -21.25 -9.74
C GLY A 133 -16.54 -20.67 -10.04
N GLU A 134 -16.34 -19.38 -9.77
CA GLU A 134 -15.06 -18.68 -9.91
C GLU A 134 -14.33 -18.72 -8.56
N MET A 135 -13.10 -19.24 -8.58
CA MET A 135 -12.25 -19.25 -7.39
C MET A 135 -11.65 -17.85 -7.18
N GLY A 136 -11.65 -17.38 -5.93
CA GLY A 136 -11.04 -16.14 -5.52
C GLY A 136 -10.21 -16.30 -4.26
N ALA A 137 -9.58 -15.22 -3.84
CA ALA A 137 -8.85 -15.11 -2.58
C ALA A 137 -9.15 -13.75 -1.94
N SER A 138 -9.33 -13.76 -0.63
CA SER A 138 -9.50 -12.55 0.17
C SER A 138 -8.54 -12.54 1.34
N GLY A 139 -8.16 -11.33 1.76
CA GLY A 139 -7.14 -11.16 2.79
C GLY A 139 -6.82 -9.71 3.09
N ASN A 140 -5.71 -9.49 3.80
CA ASN A 140 -5.20 -8.18 4.17
C ASN A 140 -3.72 -8.04 3.83
N LEU A 141 -3.32 -6.85 3.39
CA LEU A 141 -1.94 -6.39 3.45
C LEU A 141 -1.74 -5.66 4.78
N LEU A 142 -0.90 -6.18 5.65
CA LEU A 142 -0.63 -5.61 6.98
C LEU A 142 0.67 -4.82 6.94
N GLY A 143 0.62 -3.53 7.27
CA GLY A 143 1.80 -2.66 7.25
C GLY A 143 2.82 -3.05 8.31
N ILE A 144 4.09 -3.11 7.91
CA ILE A 144 5.24 -3.37 8.78
C ILE A 144 6.12 -2.12 8.79
N GLY A 145 6.23 -1.50 9.96
CA GLY A 145 7.07 -0.32 10.14
C GLY A 145 6.50 0.95 9.51
N ASP A 146 7.39 1.88 9.18
CA ASP A 146 7.02 3.22 8.69
C ASP A 146 6.90 3.26 7.17
N VAL A 147 5.97 4.09 6.69
CA VAL A 147 5.81 4.38 5.26
C VAL A 147 6.97 5.22 4.74
N GLU A 148 7.54 4.82 3.60
CA GLU A 148 8.55 5.58 2.89
C GLU A 148 7.93 6.36 1.74
N ILE A 149 8.21 7.67 1.66
CA ILE A 149 7.70 8.55 0.60
C ILE A 149 8.77 8.73 -0.47
N GLY A 150 8.39 8.57 -1.73
CA GLY A 150 9.31 8.68 -2.84
C GLY A 150 8.62 8.87 -4.18
N THR A 151 9.31 8.44 -5.23
CA THR A 151 8.79 8.42 -6.60
C THR A 151 8.87 7.01 -7.17
N PHE A 152 7.89 6.63 -7.99
CA PHE A 152 7.90 5.37 -8.71
C PHE A 152 7.86 5.61 -10.21
N ASP A 153 8.75 4.95 -10.95
CA ASP A 153 8.76 4.98 -12.40
C ASP A 153 7.89 3.85 -12.95
N THR A 154 6.79 4.17 -13.63
CA THR A 154 5.84 3.17 -14.14
C THR A 154 6.36 2.40 -15.36
N SER A 155 7.42 2.88 -16.01
CA SER A 155 8.03 2.20 -17.16
C SER A 155 9.12 1.21 -16.74
N THR A 156 10.04 1.64 -15.86
CA THR A 156 11.09 0.76 -15.34
C THR A 156 10.63 -0.06 -14.13
N LYS A 157 9.49 0.30 -13.53
CA LYS A 157 8.94 -0.31 -12.31
C LYS A 157 9.91 -0.25 -11.14
N THR A 158 10.46 0.92 -10.89
CA THR A 158 11.47 1.13 -9.84
C THR A 158 11.02 2.22 -8.87
N PHE A 159 11.09 1.92 -7.57
CA PHE A 159 10.88 2.91 -6.51
C PHE A 159 12.19 3.65 -6.18
N THR A 160 12.08 4.93 -5.83
CA THR A 160 13.20 5.75 -5.36
C THR A 160 12.76 6.58 -4.16
N ALA A 161 13.34 6.28 -2.99
CA ALA A 161 13.09 7.02 -1.76
C ALA A 161 13.62 8.47 -1.86
N GLY A 162 12.88 9.43 -1.27
CA GLY A 162 13.37 10.80 -1.10
C GLY A 162 13.55 11.64 -2.38
N GLY A 163 12.90 11.29 -3.49
CA GLY A 163 12.92 12.07 -4.74
C GLY A 163 12.43 13.51 -4.57
N ALA A 164 12.75 14.40 -5.52
CA ALA A 164 12.46 15.85 -5.47
C ALA A 164 10.97 16.21 -5.21
N ASP A 165 10.03 15.31 -5.49
CA ASP A 165 8.60 15.45 -5.22
C ASP A 165 8.13 14.87 -3.86
N ALA A 166 9.00 14.20 -3.09
CA ALA A 166 8.73 13.96 -1.67
C ALA A 166 8.56 15.27 -0.89
N ALA A 167 9.08 16.38 -1.42
CA ALA A 167 8.89 17.72 -0.88
C ALA A 167 7.45 18.24 -1.04
N SER A 168 6.73 17.89 -2.11
CA SER A 168 5.36 18.38 -2.32
C SER A 168 4.32 17.69 -1.43
N LEU A 169 4.57 16.44 -1.02
CA LEU A 169 3.80 15.76 0.04
C LEU A 169 4.15 16.30 1.46
N ASN A 170 5.40 16.70 1.70
CA ASN A 170 5.81 17.34 2.95
C ASN A 170 5.33 18.79 3.08
N LEU A 171 5.13 19.52 1.98
CA LEU A 171 4.58 20.88 1.99
C LEU A 171 3.10 20.93 2.41
N ALA A 172 2.33 19.86 2.19
CA ALA A 172 0.96 19.76 2.69
C ALA A 172 0.89 19.60 4.22
N LYS A 173 1.92 19.01 4.86
CA LYS A 173 2.04 18.94 6.33
C LYS A 173 2.46 20.28 6.95
N SER A 174 3.19 21.12 6.20
CA SER A 174 3.68 22.41 6.69
C SER A 174 2.67 23.56 6.59
N LYS A 175 1.70 23.52 5.66
CA LYS A 175 0.78 24.65 5.42
C LYS A 175 -0.46 24.69 6.32
N SER A 176 -0.67 23.71 7.20
CA SER A 176 -1.82 23.67 8.13
C SER A 176 -1.47 24.11 9.57
N SER A 177 -0.37 24.85 9.76
CA SER A 177 -0.10 25.60 10.99
C SER A 177 0.02 27.07 10.66
N ASN A 178 -1.13 27.74 10.69
CA ASN A 178 -1.27 29.13 11.13
C ASN A 178 -2.70 29.35 11.61
#